data_AF-A0A0N0VEF4-F1
#
_entry.id   AF-A0A0N0VEF4-F1
#
_cell.length_a   1.000
_cell.length_b   1.000
_cell.length_c   1.000
_cell.angle_alpha   90.00
_cell.angle_beta   90.00
_cell.angle_gamma   90.00
#
_symmetry.space_group_name_H-M   'P 1'
#
loop_
_entity.id
_entity.type
_entity.pdbx_description
1 polymer ?
#
loop_
_entity_poly.entity_id
_entity_poly.type
_entity_poly.pdbx_seq_one_letter_code
_entity_poly.pdbx_strand_id
1 'polypeptide(L)'
;MKSSDIFHACKYTPILLKSRTNDSGVNQYGLKPVNSYDFLNPTNLVNFGRGTSFDNLGVRRSDRGQIDSAPSLGGSSVFTQAKMLGLSGDDQMRLCESETTQLRVCMAKGGNTCERESLILDACLGKVGHLRRAIRRAGEEFNDWFIQNVSDNHTKPFQHRPHDWRHFYAQEKLVREKQQHGHAYGRRPKAFSFGARYVKTEGYGKRPRLPYNK
;
A
#
# COMPACT_ATOMS: atom_id res chain seq x y z
N MET A 1 41.94 20.55 10.13
CA MET A 1 40.67 21.32 10.15
C MET A 1 40.08 21.19 11.53
N LYS A 2 39.84 22.31 12.23
CA LYS A 2 39.21 22.28 13.56
C LYS A 2 37.70 22.12 13.36
N SER A 3 37.01 21.45 14.28
CA SER A 3 35.55 21.28 14.24
C SER A 3 34.80 22.61 14.19
N SER A 4 35.38 23.68 14.75
CA SER A 4 34.89 25.05 14.66
C SER A 4 34.75 25.58 13.23
N ASP A 5 35.60 25.14 12.31
CA ASP A 5 35.65 25.65 10.93
C ASP A 5 34.45 25.13 10.11
N ILE A 6 33.96 23.93 10.44
CA ILE A 6 32.79 23.30 9.81
C ILE A 6 31.50 24.05 10.20
N PHE A 7 31.38 24.41 11.49
CA PHE A 7 30.24 25.21 11.97
C PHE A 7 30.26 26.64 11.42
N HIS A 8 31.45 27.22 11.26
CA HIS A 8 31.58 28.57 10.71
C HIS A 8 31.22 28.62 9.22
N ALA A 9 31.62 27.59 8.45
CA ALA A 9 31.23 27.43 7.05
C ALA A 9 29.71 27.21 6.90
N CYS A 10 29.08 26.37 7.73
CA CYS A 10 27.62 26.17 7.73
C CYS A 10 26.82 27.44 8.02
N LYS A 11 27.35 28.35 8.84
CA LYS A 11 26.65 29.62 9.18
C LYS A 11 26.68 30.63 8.02
N TYR A 12 27.68 30.57 7.14
CA TYR A 12 27.86 31.48 6.00
C TYR A 12 27.54 30.85 4.65
N THR A 13 27.12 29.59 4.59
CA THR A 13 26.57 29.03 3.36
C THR A 13 25.25 29.72 2.99
N PRO A 14 25.07 30.15 1.72
CA PRO A 14 23.90 30.91 1.25
C PRO A 14 22.55 30.17 1.40
N ILE A 15 22.58 28.88 1.77
CA ILE A 15 21.43 28.03 2.12
C ILE A 15 20.55 28.62 3.25
N LEU A 16 21.10 29.51 4.08
CA LEU A 16 20.42 30.13 5.23
C LEU A 16 19.80 31.51 4.94
N LEU A 17 19.94 32.06 3.73
CA LEU A 17 19.37 33.37 3.40
C LEU A 17 17.87 33.25 3.05
N LYS A 18 17.05 33.86 3.90
CA LYS A 18 15.59 34.13 3.85
C LYS A 18 14.83 33.71 2.57
N SER A 19 14.04 32.64 2.68
CA SER A 19 12.77 32.47 1.96
C SER A 19 11.66 33.10 2.81
N ARG A 20 11.07 34.21 2.35
CA ARG A 20 9.90 34.86 3.00
C ARG A 20 8.62 34.82 2.16
N THR A 21 8.63 34.07 1.05
CA THR A 21 7.50 33.98 0.12
C THR A 21 7.00 32.55 -0.11
N ASN A 22 7.76 31.51 0.26
CA ASN A 22 7.42 30.08 0.05
C ASN A 22 7.43 29.28 1.37
N ASP A 23 6.95 28.04 1.32
CA ASP A 23 6.83 27.09 2.44
C ASP A 23 8.11 27.05 3.32
N SER A 24 7.91 27.05 4.64
CA SER A 24 8.98 27.14 5.66
C SER A 24 9.99 25.98 5.61
N GLY A 25 9.61 24.87 4.96
CA GLY A 25 10.43 23.68 4.75
C GLY A 25 11.30 23.70 3.49
N VAL A 26 11.18 24.70 2.62
CA VAL A 26 11.91 24.79 1.34
C VAL A 26 12.65 26.12 1.24
N ASN A 27 13.93 26.06 0.87
CA ASN A 27 14.73 27.26 0.62
C ASN A 27 15.01 27.42 -0.89
N GLN A 28 15.80 28.43 -1.25
CA GLN A 28 16.11 28.77 -2.64
C GLN A 28 16.73 27.61 -3.46
N TYR A 29 17.33 26.63 -2.80
CA TYR A 29 18.11 25.56 -3.44
C TYR A 29 17.46 24.18 -3.35
N GLY A 30 16.37 24.06 -2.58
CA GLY A 30 15.60 22.83 -2.45
C GLY A 30 15.00 22.65 -1.06
N LEU A 31 14.76 21.41 -0.65
CA LEU A 31 14.30 21.15 0.71
C LEU A 31 15.34 21.69 1.71
N LYS A 32 14.88 22.44 2.71
CA LYS A 32 15.74 23.00 3.73
C LYS A 32 16.34 21.86 4.57
N PRO A 33 17.67 21.73 4.67
CA PRO A 33 18.29 20.68 5.47
C PRO A 33 18.02 20.91 6.95
N VAL A 34 17.64 19.84 7.67
CA VAL A 34 17.33 19.90 9.11
C VAL A 34 18.25 18.97 9.89
N ASN A 35 18.44 17.74 9.40
CA ASN A 35 19.20 16.72 10.12
C ASN A 35 20.62 16.59 9.57
N SER A 36 21.53 16.02 10.37
CA SER A 36 22.92 15.78 9.95
C SER A 36 23.03 14.93 8.68
N TYR A 37 22.11 13.99 8.48
CA TYR A 37 22.04 13.18 7.26
C TYR A 37 21.84 14.02 5.99
N ASP A 38 21.09 15.12 6.07
CA ASP A 38 20.83 15.98 4.93
C ASP A 38 22.10 16.70 4.45
N PHE A 39 22.97 17.08 5.39
CA PHE A 39 24.26 17.70 5.09
C PHE A 39 25.28 16.69 4.56
N LEU A 40 25.17 15.42 4.98
CA LEU A 40 26.02 14.33 4.48
C LEU A 40 25.58 13.84 3.10
N ASN A 41 24.28 13.84 2.82
CA ASN A 41 23.70 13.38 1.57
C ASN A 41 22.71 14.42 1.00
N PRO A 42 23.25 15.50 0.37
CA PRO A 42 22.44 16.61 -0.14
C PRO A 42 21.60 16.23 -1.36
N THR A 43 21.81 15.06 -1.97
CA THR A 43 20.96 14.56 -3.07
C THR A 43 19.49 14.44 -2.64
N ASN A 44 19.23 14.07 -1.37
CA ASN A 44 17.87 13.92 -0.85
C ASN A 44 17.07 15.24 -0.80
N LEU A 45 17.77 16.37 -0.82
CA LEU A 45 17.16 17.70 -0.72
C LEU A 45 16.53 18.17 -2.02
N VAL A 46 17.03 17.66 -3.15
CA VAL A 46 16.67 18.12 -4.50
C VAL A 46 16.09 17.02 -5.38
N ASN A 47 16.28 15.75 -5.02
CA ASN A 47 15.82 14.63 -5.82
C ASN A 47 15.23 13.54 -4.92
N PHE A 48 13.99 13.13 -5.22
CA PHE A 48 13.35 11.96 -4.60
C PHE A 48 12.80 10.97 -5.62
N GLY A 49 13.00 11.20 -6.91
CA GLY A 49 12.46 10.37 -7.95
C GLY A 49 12.46 11.06 -9.32
N ARG A 50 11.94 10.35 -10.32
CA ARG A 50 11.80 10.89 -11.68
C ARG A 50 10.66 11.90 -11.78
N GLY A 51 9.71 11.86 -10.83
CA GLY A 51 8.62 12.81 -10.73
C GLY A 51 8.97 14.09 -9.97
N THR A 52 10.23 14.30 -9.57
CA THR A 52 10.65 15.49 -8.80
C THR A 52 10.68 16.75 -9.67
N SER A 53 10.10 17.84 -9.16
CA SER A 53 10.18 19.20 -9.67
C SER A 53 10.56 20.13 -8.52
N PHE A 54 10.96 21.38 -8.79
CA PHE A 54 11.36 22.26 -7.69
C PHE A 54 10.16 22.60 -6.76
N ASP A 55 8.98 22.78 -7.34
CA ASP A 55 7.76 23.15 -6.61
C ASP A 55 7.18 22.01 -5.76
N ASN A 56 7.59 20.76 -6.01
CA ASN A 56 7.17 19.60 -5.22
C ASN A 56 8.18 19.19 -4.13
N LEU A 57 9.25 19.96 -3.94
CA LEU A 57 10.09 19.80 -2.75
C LEU A 57 9.27 20.23 -1.52
N GLY A 58 9.33 19.46 -0.44
CA GLY A 58 8.45 19.62 0.73
C GLY A 58 7.14 18.85 0.63
N VAL A 59 6.56 18.74 -0.58
CA VAL A 59 5.42 17.87 -0.88
C VAL A 59 5.89 16.68 -1.70
N ARG A 60 6.46 15.67 -1.02
CA ARG A 60 7.10 14.50 -1.65
C ARG A 60 6.19 13.64 -2.53
N ARG A 61 4.88 13.92 -2.56
CA ARG A 61 3.92 13.31 -3.47
C ARG A 61 3.71 14.23 -4.66
N SER A 62 4.01 13.74 -5.86
CA SER A 62 3.79 14.50 -7.10
C SER A 62 2.31 14.61 -7.45
N ASP A 63 2.01 15.51 -8.39
CA ASP A 63 0.65 15.73 -8.87
C ASP A 63 -0.03 14.46 -9.40
N ARG A 64 -1.36 14.44 -9.34
CA ARG A 64 -2.14 13.26 -9.68
C ARG A 64 -1.89 12.78 -11.11
N GLY A 65 -1.72 11.47 -11.27
CA GLY A 65 -1.43 10.85 -12.57
C GLY A 65 0.04 10.91 -12.99
N GLN A 66 0.90 11.54 -12.19
CA GLN A 66 2.35 11.53 -12.38
C GLN A 66 3.01 10.35 -11.67
N ILE A 67 4.28 10.12 -12.01
CA ILE A 67 5.17 9.25 -11.23
C ILE A 67 5.27 9.83 -9.82
N ASP A 68 5.28 8.96 -8.79
CA ASP A 68 5.35 9.33 -7.37
C ASP A 68 4.11 10.10 -6.84
N SER A 69 2.94 9.93 -7.47
CA SER A 69 1.68 10.58 -7.07
C SER A 69 0.77 9.74 -6.16
N ALA A 70 1.09 8.46 -5.99
CA ALA A 70 0.27 7.52 -5.23
C ALA A 70 0.32 7.82 -3.72
N PRO A 71 -0.83 7.98 -3.04
CA PRO A 71 -0.86 8.11 -1.59
C PRO A 71 -0.45 6.80 -0.90
N SER A 72 -0.18 6.86 0.40
CA SER A 72 0.22 5.69 1.19
C SER A 72 -0.72 5.40 2.34
N LEU A 73 -0.76 4.15 2.79
CA LEU A 73 -1.41 3.71 4.01
C LEU A 73 -0.49 2.76 4.76
N GLY A 74 -0.06 3.16 5.96
CA GLY A 74 0.87 2.34 6.75
C GLY A 74 2.17 2.05 6.01
N GLY A 75 2.72 3.08 5.35
CA GLY A 75 3.92 3.00 4.53
C GLY A 75 3.73 2.43 3.12
N SER A 76 2.61 1.74 2.84
CA SER A 76 2.36 1.12 1.54
C SER A 76 1.58 2.01 0.60
N SER A 77 2.04 2.13 -0.63
CA SER A 77 1.35 2.82 -1.73
C SER A 77 -0.02 2.23 -2.07
N VAL A 78 -1.02 3.10 -2.27
CA VAL A 78 -2.39 2.74 -2.66
C VAL A 78 -2.57 2.90 -4.17
N PHE A 79 -2.57 1.79 -4.91
CA PHE A 79 -2.69 1.78 -6.38
C PHE A 79 -4.06 1.30 -6.90
N THR A 80 -4.92 0.74 -6.03
CA THR A 80 -6.13 0.02 -6.43
C THR A 80 -7.40 0.88 -6.41
N GLN A 81 -7.28 2.21 -6.52
CA GLN A 81 -8.41 3.14 -6.37
C GLN A 81 -9.56 2.85 -7.35
N ALA A 82 -9.26 2.61 -8.63
CA ALA A 82 -10.28 2.30 -9.63
C ALA A 82 -11.00 0.95 -9.36
N LYS A 83 -10.30 -0.01 -8.76
CA LYS A 83 -10.88 -1.30 -8.34
C LYS A 83 -11.81 -1.12 -7.15
N MET A 84 -11.43 -0.28 -6.17
CA MET A 84 -12.29 0.02 -5.02
C MET A 84 -13.62 0.65 -5.41
N LEU A 85 -13.63 1.49 -6.45
CA LEU A 85 -14.85 2.12 -6.97
C LEU A 85 -15.69 1.18 -7.84
N GLY A 86 -15.24 -0.07 -8.06
CA GLY A 86 -15.93 -1.03 -8.92
C GLY A 86 -16.04 -0.57 -10.38
N LEU A 87 -15.18 0.36 -10.83
CA LEU A 87 -15.23 0.88 -12.20
C LEU A 87 -14.42 0.03 -13.18
N SER A 88 -13.43 -0.73 -12.70
CA SER A 88 -12.56 -1.58 -13.52
C SER A 88 -11.97 -2.71 -12.68
N GLY A 89 -11.79 -3.89 -13.28
CA GLY A 89 -11.22 -5.09 -12.63
C GLY A 89 -12.18 -6.29 -12.67
N ASP A 90 -11.74 -7.40 -12.08
CA ASP A 90 -12.51 -8.65 -12.07
C ASP A 90 -13.82 -8.50 -11.28
N ASP A 91 -13.78 -7.75 -10.17
CA ASP A 91 -14.94 -7.42 -9.33
C ASP A 91 -15.61 -6.10 -9.76
N GLN A 92 -15.56 -5.75 -11.05
CA GLN A 92 -16.21 -4.56 -11.56
C GLN A 92 -17.73 -4.63 -11.34
N MET A 93 -18.32 -3.51 -10.90
CA MET A 93 -19.76 -3.37 -10.76
C MET A 93 -20.44 -3.55 -12.12
N ARG A 94 -21.33 -4.54 -12.20
CA ARG A 94 -22.09 -4.85 -13.40
C ARG A 94 -23.43 -4.12 -13.34
N LEU A 95 -23.67 -3.32 -14.38
CA LEU A 95 -24.87 -2.50 -14.51
C LEU A 95 -25.67 -3.05 -15.70
N CYS A 96 -27.00 -2.94 -15.65
CA CYS A 96 -27.91 -3.41 -16.69
C CYS A 96 -27.85 -4.94 -16.97
N GLU A 97 -27.48 -5.78 -15.99
CA GLU A 97 -27.43 -7.24 -16.18
C GLU A 97 -28.80 -7.84 -16.50
N SER A 98 -29.87 -7.31 -15.91
CA SER A 98 -31.23 -7.83 -16.15
C SER A 98 -31.73 -7.52 -17.57
N GLU A 99 -31.39 -6.34 -18.08
CA GLU A 99 -31.79 -5.81 -19.36
C GLU A 99 -31.02 -6.53 -20.48
N THR A 100 -29.72 -6.74 -20.28
CA THR A 100 -28.89 -7.53 -21.20
C THR A 100 -29.34 -9.00 -21.25
N THR A 101 -29.69 -9.61 -20.12
CA THR A 101 -30.18 -10.99 -20.09
C THR A 101 -31.56 -11.12 -20.73
N GLN A 102 -32.48 -10.18 -20.50
CA GLN A 102 -33.80 -10.16 -21.15
C GLN A 102 -33.67 -10.06 -22.68
N LEU A 103 -32.82 -9.17 -23.19
CA LEU A 103 -32.57 -9.05 -24.62
C LEU A 103 -31.98 -10.33 -25.22
N ARG A 104 -31.00 -10.95 -24.53
CA ARG A 104 -30.42 -12.24 -24.96
C ARG A 104 -31.46 -13.35 -25.02
N VAL A 105 -32.34 -13.45 -24.02
CA VAL A 105 -33.42 -14.43 -24.00
C VAL A 105 -34.40 -14.19 -25.15
N CYS A 106 -34.76 -12.93 -25.44
CA CYS A 106 -35.62 -12.60 -26.58
C CYS A 106 -34.99 -13.03 -27.91
N MET A 107 -33.72 -12.67 -28.14
CA MET A 107 -32.98 -13.05 -29.35
C MET A 107 -32.84 -14.57 -29.51
N ALA A 108 -32.61 -15.29 -28.41
CA ALA A 108 -32.44 -16.75 -28.43
C ALA A 108 -33.75 -17.50 -28.69
N LYS A 109 -34.89 -16.98 -28.25
CA LYS A 109 -36.21 -17.60 -28.52
C LYS A 109 -36.62 -17.51 -30.00
N GLY A 110 -36.14 -16.49 -30.72
CA GLY A 110 -36.43 -16.30 -32.14
C GLY A 110 -37.90 -15.95 -32.43
N GLY A 111 -38.19 -15.61 -33.68
CA GLY A 111 -39.56 -15.46 -34.20
C GLY A 111 -40.17 -14.06 -34.20
N ASN A 112 -39.69 -13.12 -33.37
CA ASN A 112 -40.12 -11.71 -33.34
C ASN A 112 -38.94 -10.74 -33.21
N THR A 113 -39.10 -9.48 -33.61
CA THR A 113 -38.11 -8.41 -33.39
C THR A 113 -38.11 -7.98 -31.91
N CYS A 114 -36.92 -7.93 -31.29
CA CYS A 114 -36.72 -7.62 -29.87
C CYS A 114 -36.51 -6.11 -29.59
N GLU A 115 -37.25 -5.25 -30.29
CA GLU A 115 -37.05 -3.79 -30.26
C GLU A 115 -37.34 -3.18 -28.89
N ARG A 116 -38.35 -3.70 -28.18
CA ARG A 116 -38.70 -3.23 -26.83
C ARG A 116 -37.56 -3.48 -25.85
N GLU A 117 -37.03 -4.70 -25.80
CA GLU A 117 -35.91 -5.09 -24.94
C GLU A 117 -34.65 -4.29 -25.29
N SER A 118 -34.43 -4.01 -26.58
CA SER A 118 -33.34 -3.16 -27.05
C SER A 118 -33.48 -1.71 -26.56
N LEU A 119 -34.67 -1.11 -26.64
CA LEU A 119 -34.93 0.25 -26.16
C LEU A 119 -34.76 0.37 -24.64
N ILE A 120 -35.17 -0.66 -23.88
CA ILE A 120 -34.97 -0.71 -22.43
C ILE A 120 -33.48 -0.77 -22.09
N LEU A 121 -32.71 -1.62 -22.80
CA LEU A 121 -31.26 -1.72 -22.61
C LEU A 121 -30.56 -0.40 -22.95
N ASP A 122 -30.94 0.24 -24.05
CA ASP A 122 -30.37 1.53 -24.47
C ASP A 122 -30.66 2.64 -23.44
N ALA A 123 -31.90 2.71 -22.93
CA ALA A 123 -32.26 3.62 -21.85
C ALA A 123 -31.46 3.37 -20.55
N CYS A 124 -31.15 2.11 -20.25
CA CYS A 124 -30.29 1.76 -19.12
C CYS A 124 -28.85 2.25 -19.36
N LEU A 125 -28.26 1.94 -20.50
CA LEU A 125 -26.89 2.33 -20.87
C LEU A 125 -26.71 3.85 -20.95
N GLY A 126 -27.71 4.58 -21.43
CA GLY A 126 -27.72 6.05 -21.46
C GLY A 126 -27.54 6.67 -20.08
N LYS A 127 -28.11 6.06 -19.03
CA LYS A 127 -27.93 6.51 -17.64
C LYS A 127 -26.59 6.07 -17.04
N VAL A 128 -26.10 4.88 -17.40
CA VAL A 128 -24.84 4.31 -16.88
C VAL A 128 -23.64 5.23 -17.18
N GLY A 129 -23.60 5.88 -18.34
CA GLY A 129 -22.52 6.81 -18.68
C GLY A 129 -22.40 8.00 -17.70
N HIS A 130 -23.54 8.56 -17.27
CA HIS A 130 -23.57 9.62 -16.26
C HIS A 130 -23.19 9.10 -14.87
N LEU A 131 -23.72 7.94 -14.50
CA LEU A 131 -23.42 7.29 -13.23
C LEU A 131 -21.93 7.01 -13.06
N ARG A 132 -21.27 6.44 -14.08
CA ARG A 132 -19.83 6.16 -14.05
C ARG A 132 -18.98 7.42 -13.92
N ARG A 133 -19.39 8.53 -14.55
CA ARG A 133 -18.72 9.84 -14.37
C ARG A 133 -18.89 10.37 -12.95
N ALA A 134 -20.07 10.24 -12.36
CA ALA A 134 -20.33 10.65 -10.99
C ALA A 134 -19.48 9.86 -9.99
N ILE A 135 -19.44 8.52 -10.13
CA ILE A 135 -18.61 7.65 -9.29
C ILE A 135 -17.14 7.99 -9.44
N ARG A 136 -16.66 8.21 -10.68
CA ARG A 136 -15.28 8.63 -10.92
C ARG A 136 -14.97 9.91 -10.15
N ARG A 137 -15.79 10.96 -10.29
CA ARG A 137 -15.62 12.25 -9.61
C ARG A 137 -15.56 12.11 -8.10
N ALA A 138 -16.49 11.36 -7.50
CA ALA A 138 -16.48 11.08 -6.07
C ALA A 138 -15.21 10.32 -5.63
N GLY A 139 -14.70 9.43 -6.48
CA GLY A 139 -13.42 8.77 -6.26
C GLY A 139 -12.21 9.70 -6.28
N GLU A 140 -12.27 10.76 -7.07
CA GLU A 140 -11.23 11.80 -7.11
C GLU A 140 -11.23 12.61 -5.81
N GLU A 141 -12.42 13.04 -5.37
CA GLU A 141 -12.62 13.74 -4.09
C GLU A 141 -12.23 12.88 -2.88
N PHE A 142 -12.53 11.58 -2.93
CA PHE A 142 -12.06 10.63 -1.92
C PHE A 142 -10.53 10.55 -1.87
N ASN A 143 -9.86 10.51 -3.02
CA ASN A 143 -8.40 10.48 -3.07
C ASN A 143 -7.82 11.75 -2.42
N ASP A 144 -8.37 12.92 -2.71
CA ASP A 144 -7.93 14.19 -2.12
C ASP A 144 -8.11 14.20 -0.60
N TRP A 145 -9.28 13.77 -0.12
CA TRP A 145 -9.53 13.61 1.32
C TRP A 145 -8.57 12.61 1.96
N PHE A 146 -8.31 11.48 1.30
CA PHE A 146 -7.42 10.43 1.78
C PHE A 146 -5.98 10.95 1.90
N ILE A 147 -5.51 11.71 0.91
CA ILE A 147 -4.19 12.35 0.92
C ILE A 147 -4.05 13.31 2.10
N GLN A 148 -5.08 14.12 2.36
CA GLN A 148 -5.04 15.15 3.40
C GLN A 148 -5.13 14.58 4.82
N ASN A 149 -6.01 13.61 5.04
CA ASN A 149 -6.45 13.24 6.38
C ASN A 149 -5.98 11.85 6.83
N VAL A 150 -5.48 11.01 5.92
CA VAL A 150 -5.13 9.61 6.21
C VAL A 150 -3.70 9.28 5.82
N SER A 151 -3.31 9.67 4.61
CA SER A 151 -2.03 9.29 4.01
C SER A 151 -0.86 9.73 4.86
N ASP A 152 0.08 8.81 5.06
CA ASP A 152 1.33 9.09 5.77
C ASP A 152 2.45 9.55 4.82
N ASN A 153 2.18 9.69 3.53
CA ASN A 153 3.14 10.11 2.50
C ASN A 153 4.44 9.28 2.51
N HIS A 154 4.30 7.96 2.65
CA HIS A 154 5.38 6.96 2.70
C HIS A 154 6.38 7.15 3.85
N THR A 155 5.94 7.74 4.96
CA THR A 155 6.82 7.99 6.12
C THR A 155 6.76 6.91 7.20
N LYS A 156 5.74 6.06 7.23
CA LYS A 156 5.60 4.99 8.22
C LYS A 156 6.23 3.67 7.75
N PRO A 157 6.68 2.81 8.67
CA PRO A 157 7.12 1.46 8.32
C PRO A 157 5.94 0.63 7.80
N PHE A 158 6.24 -0.29 6.88
CA PHE A 158 5.28 -1.23 6.32
C PHE A 158 4.64 -2.11 7.40
N GLN A 159 3.38 -2.48 7.21
CA GLN A 159 2.63 -3.35 8.12
C GLN A 159 1.99 -4.56 7.43
N HIS A 160 2.12 -4.69 6.11
CA HIS A 160 1.40 -5.71 5.33
C HIS A 160 2.16 -7.05 5.21
N ARG A 161 3.42 -7.13 5.65
CA ARG A 161 4.26 -8.33 5.46
C ARG A 161 4.48 -9.05 6.79
N PRO A 162 4.56 -10.39 6.80
CA PRO A 162 4.70 -11.14 8.06
C PRO A 162 5.94 -10.77 8.89
N HIS A 163 7.03 -10.34 8.25
CA HIS A 163 8.26 -9.99 8.95
C HIS A 163 8.19 -8.63 9.66
N ASP A 164 7.31 -7.72 9.23
CA ASP A 164 7.06 -6.46 9.93
C ASP A 164 6.45 -6.75 11.33
N TRP A 165 5.75 -7.89 11.46
CA TRP A 165 5.17 -8.41 12.71
C TRP A 165 6.07 -9.40 13.46
N ARG A 166 7.39 -9.39 13.23
CA ARG A 166 8.33 -10.31 13.94
C ARG A 166 8.23 -10.25 15.46
N HIS A 167 7.93 -9.08 16.01
CA HIS A 167 7.73 -8.88 17.46
C HIS A 167 6.52 -9.67 17.96
N PHE A 168 5.42 -9.72 17.20
CA PHE A 168 4.24 -10.53 17.52
C PHE A 168 4.59 -12.03 17.54
N TYR A 169 5.28 -12.52 16.50
CA TYR A 169 5.72 -13.93 16.45
C TYR A 169 6.78 -14.27 17.52
N ALA A 170 7.55 -13.29 17.99
CA ALA A 170 8.47 -13.48 19.11
C ALA A 170 7.70 -13.75 20.40
N GLN A 171 6.59 -13.06 20.65
CA GLN A 171 5.73 -13.31 21.82
C GLN A 171 5.17 -14.74 21.82
N GLU A 172 4.71 -15.24 20.67
CA GLU A 172 4.27 -16.64 20.56
C GLU A 172 5.40 -17.63 20.89
N LYS A 173 6.62 -17.36 20.40
CA LYS A 173 7.79 -18.20 20.69
C LYS A 173 8.15 -18.20 22.18
N LEU A 174 8.07 -17.05 22.86
CA LEU A 174 8.30 -16.94 24.30
C LEU A 174 7.27 -17.73 25.11
N VAL A 175 5.99 -17.73 24.70
CA VAL A 175 4.96 -18.54 25.35
C VAL A 175 5.28 -20.04 25.24
N ARG A 176 5.70 -20.51 24.05
CA ARG A 176 6.09 -21.92 23.83
C ARG A 176 7.37 -22.31 24.54
N GLU A 177 8.29 -21.37 24.70
CA GLU A 177 9.51 -21.56 25.48
C GLU A 177 9.20 -21.67 26.98
N LYS A 178 8.32 -20.82 27.52
CA LYS A 178 7.89 -20.87 28.92
C LYS A 178 7.22 -22.21 29.27
N GLN A 179 6.42 -22.76 28.36
CA GLN A 179 5.86 -24.12 28.49
C GLN A 179 6.95 -25.21 28.55
N GLN A 180 8.12 -24.93 27.96
CA GLN A 180 9.27 -25.82 27.87
C GLN A 180 10.38 -25.40 28.86
N HIS A 181 9.99 -24.94 30.05
CA HIS A 181 10.87 -24.53 31.15
C HIS A 181 11.92 -23.46 30.78
N GLY A 182 11.67 -22.64 29.75
CA GLY A 182 12.59 -21.55 29.40
C GLY A 182 13.77 -21.95 28.49
N HIS A 183 13.73 -23.13 27.84
CA HIS A 183 14.90 -23.63 27.11
C HIS A 183 14.85 -23.48 25.58
N ALA A 184 13.73 -23.83 24.97
CA ALA A 184 13.68 -24.13 23.53
C ALA A 184 13.05 -23.00 22.68
N TYR A 185 13.65 -21.80 22.68
CA TYR A 185 13.16 -20.67 21.88
C TYR A 185 13.15 -20.98 20.37
N GLY A 186 12.00 -20.75 19.73
CA GLY A 186 11.85 -20.90 18.28
C GLY A 186 11.97 -22.34 17.75
N ARG A 187 12.09 -23.34 18.62
CA ARG A 187 12.14 -24.75 18.21
C ARG A 187 10.74 -25.26 17.89
N ARG A 188 10.68 -26.18 16.93
CA ARG A 188 9.46 -26.87 16.51
C ARG A 188 9.67 -28.38 16.62
N PRO A 189 8.61 -29.16 16.93
CA PRO A 189 8.68 -30.61 16.85
C PRO A 189 9.18 -31.07 15.47
N LYS A 190 10.00 -32.11 15.44
CA LYS A 190 10.48 -32.69 14.18
C LYS A 190 9.28 -33.19 13.37
N ALA A 191 9.15 -32.75 12.12
CA ALA A 191 8.17 -33.32 11.20
C ALA A 191 8.51 -34.80 10.95
N PHE A 192 7.53 -35.68 11.15
CA PHE A 192 7.67 -37.12 10.93
C PHE A 192 7.17 -37.50 9.53
N SER A 193 7.46 -38.73 9.10
CA SER A 193 6.91 -39.29 7.87
C SER A 193 5.38 -39.45 7.96
N PHE A 194 4.71 -39.40 6.80
CA PHE A 194 3.25 -39.50 6.65
C PHE A 194 2.62 -40.62 7.49
N GLY A 195 3.24 -41.81 7.52
CA GLY A 195 2.75 -43.00 8.26
C GLY A 195 3.51 -43.35 9.54
N ALA A 196 4.28 -42.43 10.13
CA ALA A 196 5.28 -42.75 11.17
C ALA A 196 4.74 -43.45 12.44
N ARG A 197 3.42 -43.40 12.69
CA ARG A 197 2.78 -44.08 13.82
C ARG A 197 2.67 -45.59 13.63
N TYR A 198 2.46 -46.04 12.39
CA TYR A 198 2.13 -47.43 12.06
C TYR A 198 3.35 -48.23 11.60
N VAL A 199 4.37 -47.52 11.09
CA VAL A 199 5.57 -48.15 10.51
C VAL A 199 6.71 -48.37 11.50
N LYS A 200 6.56 -47.90 12.75
CA LYS A 200 7.59 -48.07 13.79
C LYS A 200 7.27 -49.25 14.70
N THR A 201 8.29 -50.05 14.99
CA THR A 201 8.26 -51.14 15.97
C THR A 201 8.14 -50.61 17.40
N GLU A 202 7.92 -51.52 18.36
CA GLU A 202 7.81 -51.19 19.78
C GLU A 202 9.10 -50.56 20.34
N GLY A 203 8.96 -49.72 21.37
CA GLY A 203 10.06 -48.96 21.97
C GLY A 203 10.41 -47.63 21.29
N TYR A 204 10.01 -47.39 20.04
CA TYR A 204 10.28 -46.12 19.35
C TYR A 204 9.16 -45.08 19.51
N GLY A 205 9.52 -43.79 19.62
CA GLY A 205 8.56 -42.69 19.61
C GLY A 205 7.76 -42.65 18.30
N LYS A 206 6.47 -42.97 18.36
CA LYS A 206 5.51 -42.98 17.23
C LYS A 206 4.89 -41.62 16.93
N ARG A 207 4.97 -40.67 17.86
CA ARG A 207 4.43 -39.30 17.74
C ARG A 207 5.53 -38.25 17.93
N PRO A 208 5.45 -37.09 17.24
CA PRO A 208 6.40 -36.01 17.46
C PRO A 208 6.22 -35.42 18.87
N ARG A 209 7.31 -35.38 19.64
CA ARG A 209 7.34 -34.85 21.02
C ARG A 209 7.62 -33.34 21.02
N LEU A 210 7.37 -32.69 22.17
CA LEU A 210 7.88 -31.34 22.42
C LEU A 210 9.40 -31.30 22.23
N PRO A 211 9.96 -30.21 21.68
CA PRO A 211 11.41 -30.09 21.46
C PRO A 211 12.24 -30.33 22.72
N TYR A 212 11.80 -29.81 23.88
CA TYR A 212 12.47 -30.02 25.16
C TYR A 212 12.51 -31.49 25.62
N ASN A 213 11.50 -32.28 25.26
CA ASN A 213 11.40 -33.69 25.67
C ASN A 213 12.25 -34.61 24.78
N LYS A 214 12.98 -34.07 23.81
CA LYS A 214 13.83 -34.85 22.91
C LYS A 214 15.16 -35.15 23.57
#